data_AF-A0A1Q8ZK74-F1
#
_entry.id   AF-A0A1Q8ZK74-F1
#
_cell.length_a   1.000
_cell.length_b   1.000
_cell.length_c   1.000
_cell.angle_alpha   90.00
_cell.angle_beta   90.00
_cell.angle_gamma   90.00
#
_symmetry.space_group_name_H-M   'P 1'
#
loop_
_entity.id
_entity.type
_entity.pdbx_description
1 polymer ?
#
loop_
_entity_poly.entity_id
_entity_poly.type
_entity_poly.pdbx_seq_one_letter_code
_entity_poly.pdbx_strand_id
1 'polypeptide(L)'
;MQCVFFGKHSIVAAIENSFLFKNRFEHHVSRSTSEVKSVVRSLSLAKQRFDSTQKPIGRFVLWFFPLLQTIVEISRERRGEDSGDKASAFLAYITEEIVLQIAMLADAGDEGEQLVRQFDSESAASEEIGMNINNFLTKVCALFVSDEPVCVLTGYTRHMIDMLSQREILLPSLDGRGVRGIGGPNCITAEILDRCLGRMKVWVRLCQSVISHEFPEWDVLASFSILQVAGNQRDGMTNE
;
A
#
# COMPACT_ATOMS: atom_id res chain seq x y z
N MET A 1 -13.54 16.39 -4.41
CA MET A 1 -12.53 15.74 -3.55
C MET A 1 -11.64 14.88 -4.44
N GLN A 2 -10.33 15.11 -4.41
CA GLN A 2 -9.38 14.30 -5.18
C GLN A 2 -9.23 12.93 -4.50
N CYS A 3 -9.27 11.86 -5.30
CA CYS A 3 -9.07 10.51 -4.79
C CYS A 3 -8.00 9.82 -5.62
N VAL A 4 -7.16 8.99 -5.00
CA VAL A 4 -6.08 8.30 -5.73
C VAL A 4 -6.57 7.00 -6.36
N PHE A 5 -7.29 6.18 -5.58
CA PHE A 5 -7.67 4.81 -5.96
C PHE A 5 -9.16 4.69 -6.34
N PHE A 6 -10.08 5.21 -5.53
CA PHE A 6 -11.54 5.06 -5.72
C PHE A 6 -12.23 6.35 -6.19
N GLY A 7 -13.42 6.21 -6.78
CA GLY A 7 -14.27 7.35 -7.17
C GLY A 7 -14.07 7.84 -8.61
N LYS A 8 -14.83 8.90 -8.95
CA LYS A 8 -14.90 9.47 -10.31
C LYS A 8 -13.61 10.21 -10.72
N HIS A 9 -12.89 10.75 -9.74
CA HIS A 9 -11.66 11.53 -9.94
C HIS A 9 -10.38 10.72 -9.68
N SER A 10 -10.48 9.38 -9.63
CA SER A 10 -9.33 8.49 -9.43
C SER A 10 -8.43 8.43 -10.66
N ILE A 11 -7.16 8.80 -10.48
CA ILE A 11 -6.14 8.71 -11.54
C ILE A 11 -5.77 7.26 -11.83
N VAL A 12 -5.69 6.41 -10.80
CA VAL A 12 -5.40 4.98 -10.95
C VAL A 12 -6.50 4.31 -11.78
N ALA A 13 -7.77 4.64 -11.51
CA ALA A 13 -8.88 4.14 -12.30
C ALA A 13 -8.90 4.71 -13.73
N ALA A 14 -8.50 5.97 -13.92
CA ALA A 14 -8.44 6.56 -15.26
C ALA A 14 -7.38 5.88 -16.12
N ILE A 15 -6.23 5.52 -15.54
CA ILE A 15 -5.15 4.80 -16.24
C ILE A 15 -5.56 3.36 -16.51
N GLU A 16 -6.08 2.63 -15.51
CA GLU A 16 -6.42 1.21 -15.68
C GLU A 16 -7.55 0.98 -16.70
N ASN A 17 -8.53 1.89 -16.77
CA ASN A 17 -9.67 1.77 -17.69
C ASN A 17 -9.36 2.26 -19.11
N SER A 18 -8.20 2.85 -19.36
CA SER A 18 -7.81 3.39 -20.66
C SER A 18 -6.67 2.56 -21.26
N PHE A 19 -6.95 1.86 -22.36
CA PHE A 19 -5.94 1.06 -23.07
C PHE A 19 -4.70 1.88 -23.45
N LEU A 20 -4.90 3.12 -23.90
CA LEU A 20 -3.82 4.03 -24.27
C LEU A 20 -2.93 4.37 -23.06
N PHE A 21 -3.53 4.74 -21.93
CA PHE A 21 -2.76 5.16 -20.74
C PHE A 21 -2.08 3.98 -20.07
N LYS A 22 -2.74 2.82 -20.06
CA LYS A 22 -2.17 1.57 -19.59
C LYS A 22 -0.92 1.17 -20.39
N ASN A 23 -0.98 1.20 -21.72
CA ASN A 23 0.20 0.91 -22.55
C ASN A 23 1.36 1.89 -22.32
N ARG A 24 1.07 3.17 -22.04
CA ARG A 24 2.12 4.15 -21.68
C ARG A 24 2.74 3.85 -20.33
N PHE A 25 1.91 3.54 -19.34
CA PHE A 25 2.40 3.11 -18.04
C PHE A 25 3.29 1.87 -18.14
N GLU A 26 2.86 0.87 -18.93
CA GLU A 26 3.67 -0.31 -19.24
C GLU A 26 5.03 0.05 -19.87
N HIS A 27 5.03 1.00 -20.81
CA HIS A 27 6.26 1.48 -21.43
C HIS A 27 7.21 2.10 -20.39
N HIS A 28 6.72 2.97 -19.51
CA HIS A 28 7.52 3.61 -18.46
C HIS A 28 8.04 2.60 -17.43
N VAL A 29 7.22 1.62 -17.04
CA VAL A 29 7.62 0.53 -16.15
C VAL A 29 8.73 -0.31 -16.77
N SER A 30 8.61 -0.64 -18.07
CA SER A 30 9.61 -1.45 -18.78
C SER A 30 11.00 -0.81 -18.85
N ARG A 31 11.06 0.52 -18.74
CA ARG A 31 12.28 1.33 -18.78
C ARG A 31 12.83 1.66 -17.39
N SER A 32 12.09 1.33 -16.34
CA SER A 32 12.53 1.51 -14.97
C SER A 32 13.60 0.48 -14.61
N THR A 33 14.65 0.91 -13.91
CA THR A 33 15.76 0.06 -13.45
C THR A 33 15.43 -0.70 -12.16
N SER A 34 14.15 -0.84 -11.81
CA SER A 34 13.73 -1.50 -10.57
C SER A 34 14.17 -2.97 -10.56
N GLU A 35 14.68 -3.44 -9.42
CA GLU A 35 15.04 -4.85 -9.19
C GLU A 35 13.82 -5.78 -9.24
N VAL A 36 12.61 -5.22 -9.13
CA VAL A 36 11.34 -5.92 -9.30
C VAL A 36 11.15 -6.25 -10.78
N LYS A 37 11.59 -7.45 -11.18
CA LYS A 37 11.56 -7.95 -12.57
C LYS A 37 10.16 -7.88 -13.20
N SER A 38 9.99 -6.93 -14.14
CA SER A 38 9.25 -6.90 -15.44
C SER A 38 7.94 -7.69 -15.70
N VAL A 39 7.33 -8.41 -14.76
CA VAL A 39 6.08 -9.17 -15.03
C VAL A 39 4.81 -8.33 -14.78
N VAL A 40 4.92 -7.22 -14.06
CA VAL A 40 3.77 -6.39 -13.68
C VAL A 40 3.53 -5.28 -14.70
N ARG A 41 2.46 -5.43 -15.48
CA ARG A 41 2.08 -4.53 -16.59
C ARG A 41 0.84 -3.65 -16.31
N SER A 42 0.25 -3.72 -15.12
CA SER A 42 -0.97 -2.95 -14.82
C SER A 42 -1.04 -2.56 -13.37
N LEU A 43 -1.89 -1.61 -13.02
CA LEU A 43 -2.19 -1.31 -11.62
C LEU A 43 -3.16 -2.36 -11.06
N SER A 44 -3.86 -3.11 -11.93
CA SER A 44 -4.77 -4.21 -11.57
C SER A 44 -5.92 -3.79 -10.64
N LEU A 45 -6.41 -2.56 -10.81
CA LEU A 45 -7.57 -2.08 -10.08
C LEU A 45 -8.83 -2.77 -10.62
N ALA A 46 -9.54 -3.49 -9.76
CA ALA A 46 -10.82 -4.10 -10.07
C ALA A 46 -11.89 -3.55 -9.12
N LYS A 47 -12.57 -2.44 -9.50
CA LYS A 47 -13.57 -1.77 -8.65
C LYS A 47 -14.67 -2.71 -8.12
N GLN A 48 -14.98 -3.76 -8.87
CA GLN A 48 -15.97 -4.78 -8.55
C GLN A 48 -15.51 -5.82 -7.52
N ARG A 49 -14.24 -5.83 -7.09
CA ARG A 49 -13.69 -6.76 -6.10
C ARG A 49 -13.21 -5.98 -4.88
N PHE A 50 -13.92 -6.14 -3.76
CA PHE A 50 -13.59 -5.52 -2.48
C PHE A 50 -12.15 -5.90 -2.04
N ASP A 51 -11.73 -7.14 -2.29
CA ASP A 51 -10.40 -7.67 -1.98
C ASP A 51 -9.28 -7.19 -2.95
N SER A 52 -9.58 -6.34 -3.92
CA SER A 52 -8.60 -5.96 -4.97
C SER A 52 -7.88 -4.64 -4.73
N THR A 53 -8.06 -3.98 -3.59
CA THR A 53 -7.52 -2.63 -3.38
C THR A 53 -6.04 -2.64 -3.03
N GLN A 54 -5.57 -3.71 -2.40
CA GLN A 54 -4.20 -3.83 -1.93
C GLN A 54 -3.19 -3.92 -3.09
N LYS A 55 -3.46 -4.74 -4.11
CA LYS A 55 -2.58 -4.87 -5.30
C LYS A 55 -2.32 -3.54 -6.03
N PRO A 56 -3.35 -2.72 -6.35
CA PRO A 56 -3.18 -1.38 -6.90
C PRO A 56 -2.40 -0.44 -5.99
N ILE A 57 -2.62 -0.49 -4.68
CA ILE A 57 -1.88 0.33 -3.72
C ILE A 57 -0.40 -0.09 -3.70
N GLY A 58 -0.09 -1.36 -3.55
CA GLY A 58 1.29 -1.86 -3.59
C GLY A 58 1.99 -1.53 -4.92
N ARG A 59 1.30 -1.71 -6.06
CA ARG A 59 1.86 -1.37 -7.38
C ARG A 59 2.02 0.13 -7.60
N PHE A 60 1.15 0.95 -7.02
CA PHE A 60 1.32 2.40 -7.00
C PHE A 60 2.65 2.78 -6.33
N VAL A 61 2.96 2.14 -5.20
CA VAL A 61 4.22 2.39 -4.45
C VAL A 61 5.42 1.90 -5.26
N LEU A 62 5.39 0.65 -5.73
CA LEU A 62 6.51 0.03 -6.47
C LEU A 62 6.87 0.77 -7.75
N TRP A 63 5.87 1.37 -8.41
CA TRP A 63 6.01 2.01 -9.71
C TRP A 63 5.69 3.51 -9.67
N PHE A 64 5.90 4.15 -8.52
CA PHE A 64 5.48 5.54 -8.31
C PHE A 64 6.07 6.50 -9.35
N PHE A 65 7.37 6.42 -9.64
CA PHE A 65 7.98 7.31 -10.64
C PHE A 65 7.52 7.04 -12.09
N PRO A 66 7.51 5.79 -12.60
CA PRO A 66 6.88 5.50 -13.90
C PRO A 66 5.43 5.97 -13.99
N LEU A 67 4.67 5.80 -12.91
CA LEU A 67 3.29 6.27 -12.82
C LEU A 67 3.23 7.80 -12.93
N LEU A 68 4.08 8.51 -12.19
CA LEU A 68 4.13 9.97 -12.18
C LEU A 68 4.51 10.52 -13.57
N GLN A 69 5.46 9.89 -14.26
CA GLN A 69 5.82 10.23 -15.65
C GLN A 69 4.61 10.08 -16.60
N THR A 70 3.89 8.96 -16.48
CA THR A 70 2.67 8.71 -17.25
C THR A 70 1.63 9.82 -17.01
N ILE A 71 1.43 10.22 -15.76
CA ILE A 71 0.44 11.24 -15.39
C ILE A 71 0.86 12.62 -15.91
N VAL A 72 2.15 12.96 -15.86
CA VAL A 72 2.68 14.21 -16.45
C VAL A 72 2.41 14.25 -17.95
N GLU A 73 2.64 13.16 -18.67
CA GLU A 73 2.32 13.07 -20.11
C GLU A 73 0.83 13.25 -20.38
N ILE A 74 -0.04 12.55 -19.62
CA ILE A 74 -1.49 12.70 -19.75
C ILE A 74 -1.91 14.15 -19.52
N SER A 75 -1.39 14.80 -18.48
CA SER A 75 -1.73 16.20 -18.15
C SER A 75 -1.37 17.18 -19.27
N ARG A 76 -0.27 16.92 -20.00
CA ARG A 76 0.21 17.79 -21.08
C ARG A 76 -0.54 17.57 -22.38
N GLU A 77 -0.76 16.30 -22.74
CA GLU A 77 -1.35 15.96 -24.04
C GLU A 77 -2.87 16.05 -24.08
N ARG A 78 -3.55 15.84 -22.95
CA ARG A 78 -5.01 15.83 -22.85
C ARG A 78 -5.56 17.10 -22.23
N ARG A 79 -4.88 18.23 -22.44
CA ARG A 79 -5.26 19.52 -21.85
C ARG A 79 -6.66 19.93 -22.32
N GLY A 80 -7.55 20.21 -21.36
CA GLY A 80 -8.94 20.56 -21.62
C GLY A 80 -9.88 19.35 -21.81
N GLU A 81 -9.36 18.14 -21.70
CA GLU A 81 -10.17 16.93 -21.58
C GLU A 81 -10.26 16.48 -20.11
N ASP A 82 -11.33 15.77 -19.75
CA ASP A 82 -11.56 15.22 -18.39
C ASP A 82 -10.37 14.40 -17.87
N SER A 83 -9.68 13.66 -18.75
CA SER A 83 -8.50 12.88 -18.39
C SER A 83 -7.27 13.74 -18.04
N GLY A 84 -7.04 14.83 -18.78
CA GLY A 84 -5.97 15.78 -18.51
C GLY A 84 -6.25 16.64 -17.28
N ASP A 85 -7.52 16.99 -17.04
CA ASP A 85 -7.94 17.71 -15.84
C ASP A 85 -7.74 16.86 -14.58
N LYS A 86 -8.10 15.56 -14.64
CA LYS A 86 -7.84 14.61 -13.55
C LYS A 86 -6.35 14.42 -13.27
N ALA A 87 -5.54 14.31 -14.33
CA ALA A 87 -4.09 14.18 -14.21
C ALA A 87 -3.49 15.44 -13.58
N SER A 88 -3.88 16.63 -14.04
CA SER A 88 -3.42 17.91 -13.50
C SER A 88 -3.82 18.06 -12.03
N ALA A 89 -5.08 17.75 -11.69
CA ALA A 89 -5.55 17.78 -10.30
C ALA A 89 -4.78 16.81 -9.40
N PHE A 90 -4.42 15.62 -9.90
CA PHE A 90 -3.60 14.67 -9.14
C PHE A 90 -2.18 15.20 -8.90
N LEU A 91 -1.51 15.72 -9.93
CA LEU A 91 -0.15 16.28 -9.81
C LEU A 91 -0.09 17.46 -8.85
N ALA A 92 -1.17 18.23 -8.80
CA ALA A 92 -1.32 19.34 -7.89
C ALA A 92 -1.57 18.85 -6.45
N TYR A 93 -2.35 17.79 -6.28
CA TYR A 93 -2.71 17.22 -4.98
C TYR A 93 -1.57 16.45 -4.31
N ILE A 94 -0.78 15.70 -5.06
CA ILE A 94 0.16 14.71 -4.50
C ILE A 94 1.33 15.38 -3.75
N THR A 95 1.69 14.93 -2.55
CA THR A 95 2.85 15.42 -1.78
C THR A 95 3.63 14.25 -1.22
N GLU A 96 4.85 14.48 -0.74
CA GLU A 96 5.68 13.49 -0.05
C GLU A 96 4.91 12.83 1.10
N GLU A 97 4.18 13.64 1.87
CA GLU A 97 3.33 13.16 2.97
C GLU A 97 2.23 12.22 2.47
N ILE A 98 1.53 12.58 1.39
CA ILE A 98 0.46 11.74 0.83
C ILE A 98 1.04 10.43 0.29
N VAL A 99 2.15 10.49 -0.43
CA VAL A 99 2.77 9.30 -1.02
C VAL A 99 3.31 8.37 0.07
N LEU A 100 3.94 8.93 1.12
CA LEU A 100 4.39 8.17 2.28
C LEU A 100 3.21 7.53 3.01
N GLN A 101 2.10 8.27 3.19
CA GLN A 101 0.89 7.73 3.79
C GLN A 101 0.32 6.56 2.97
N ILE A 102 0.32 6.66 1.65
CA ILE A 102 -0.11 5.56 0.76
C ILE A 102 0.81 4.34 0.91
N ALA A 103 2.12 4.55 1.07
CA ALA A 103 3.05 3.46 1.29
C ALA A 103 2.79 2.74 2.63
N MET A 104 2.50 3.48 3.70
CA MET A 104 2.09 2.87 4.98
C MET A 104 0.76 2.14 4.90
N LEU A 105 -0.19 2.66 4.10
CA LEU A 105 -1.45 1.96 3.83
C LEU A 105 -1.23 0.68 3.02
N ALA A 106 -0.21 0.63 2.16
CA ALA A 106 0.19 -0.58 1.46
C ALA A 106 0.71 -1.63 2.43
N ASP A 107 1.57 -1.26 3.38
CA ASP A 107 2.05 -2.20 4.41
C ASP A 107 0.90 -2.72 5.29
N ALA A 108 0.01 -1.82 5.71
CA ALA A 108 -1.18 -2.19 6.48
C ALA A 108 -2.13 -3.11 5.70
N GLY A 109 -2.35 -2.84 4.42
CA GLY A 109 -3.20 -3.65 3.56
C GLY A 109 -2.60 -5.03 3.28
N ASP A 110 -1.27 -5.18 3.27
CA ASP A 110 -0.62 -6.48 3.06
C ASP A 110 -0.86 -7.40 4.26
N GLU A 111 -0.69 -6.88 5.47
CA GLU A 111 -1.00 -7.61 6.70
C GLU A 111 -2.50 -7.93 6.83
N GLY A 112 -3.36 -7.00 6.40
CA GLY A 112 -4.80 -7.25 6.34
C GLY A 112 -5.17 -8.36 5.35
N GLU A 113 -4.61 -8.36 4.14
CA GLU A 113 -4.84 -9.39 3.13
C GLU A 113 -4.31 -10.76 3.60
N GLN A 114 -3.19 -10.80 4.32
CA GLN A 114 -2.69 -12.03 4.95
C GLN A 114 -3.69 -12.60 5.96
N LEU A 115 -4.27 -11.76 6.82
CA LEU A 115 -5.30 -12.19 7.78
C LEU A 115 -6.55 -12.72 7.05
N VAL A 116 -7.08 -11.98 6.08
CA VAL A 116 -8.27 -12.40 5.31
C VAL A 116 -8.07 -13.76 4.67
N ARG A 117 -6.91 -14.02 4.05
CA ARG A 117 -6.61 -15.32 3.44
C ARG A 117 -6.61 -16.48 4.43
N GLN A 118 -6.26 -16.23 5.70
CA GLN A 118 -6.33 -17.25 6.75
C GLN A 118 -7.78 -17.58 7.10
N PHE A 119 -8.68 -16.58 7.11
CA PHE A 119 -10.10 -16.77 7.34
C PHE A 119 -10.85 -17.39 6.14
N ASP A 120 -10.36 -17.16 4.91
CA ASP A 120 -10.91 -17.78 3.70
C ASP A 120 -10.59 -19.28 3.59
N SER A 121 -9.68 -19.82 4.40
CA SER A 121 -9.42 -21.26 4.40
C SER A 121 -10.61 -22.00 5.03
N GLU A 122 -11.30 -22.84 4.24
CA GLU A 122 -12.54 -23.55 4.62
C GLU A 122 -12.39 -24.54 5.80
N SER A 123 -11.22 -24.62 6.42
CA SER A 123 -10.89 -25.56 7.50
C SER A 123 -10.16 -24.94 8.68
N ALA A 124 -10.14 -23.60 8.84
CA ALA A 124 -9.47 -22.98 9.98
C ALA A 124 -10.13 -23.45 11.30
N ALA A 125 -9.37 -24.20 12.11
CA ALA A 125 -9.83 -24.61 13.43
C ALA A 125 -10.00 -23.36 14.31
N SER A 126 -10.97 -23.37 15.24
CA SER A 126 -11.32 -22.19 16.05
C SER A 126 -10.14 -21.67 16.87
N GLU A 127 -9.19 -22.55 17.21
CA GLU A 127 -7.93 -22.24 17.89
C GLU A 127 -6.92 -21.46 17.02
N GLU A 128 -6.94 -21.66 15.70
CA GLU A 128 -6.05 -20.96 14.77
C GLU A 128 -6.48 -19.51 14.58
N ILE A 129 -7.78 -19.23 14.71
CA ILE A 129 -8.36 -17.88 14.59
C ILE A 129 -7.75 -16.93 15.62
N GLY A 130 -7.69 -17.34 16.90
CA GLY A 130 -7.11 -16.52 17.96
C GLY A 130 -5.62 -16.24 17.74
N MET A 131 -4.87 -17.25 17.29
CA MET A 131 -3.45 -17.11 16.96
C MET A 131 -3.22 -16.17 15.76
N ASN A 132 -4.04 -16.29 14.72
CA ASN A 132 -3.96 -15.47 13.51
C ASN A 132 -4.26 -14.00 13.80
N ILE A 133 -5.30 -13.73 14.62
CA ILE A 133 -5.63 -12.39 15.12
C ILE A 133 -4.46 -11.81 15.94
N ASN A 134 -3.90 -12.60 16.87
CA ASN A 134 -2.77 -12.16 17.68
C ASN A 134 -1.54 -11.81 16.83
N ASN A 135 -1.24 -12.66 15.84
CA ASN A 135 -0.13 -12.46 14.92
C ASN A 135 -0.31 -11.18 14.10
N PHE A 136 -1.53 -10.95 13.57
CA PHE A 136 -1.86 -9.72 12.87
C PHE A 136 -1.65 -8.49 13.76
N LEU A 137 -2.22 -8.48 14.98
CA LEU A 137 -2.09 -7.37 15.91
C LEU A 137 -0.63 -7.09 16.30
N THR A 138 0.13 -8.15 16.58
CA THR A 138 1.57 -8.05 16.89
C THR A 138 2.33 -7.39 15.76
N LYS A 139 2.08 -7.80 14.51
CA LYS A 139 2.75 -7.24 13.34
C LYS A 139 2.37 -5.78 13.08
N VAL A 140 1.08 -5.42 13.11
CA VAL A 140 0.68 -4.02 12.85
C VAL A 140 1.13 -3.08 13.98
N CYS A 141 1.21 -3.58 15.22
CA CYS A 141 1.81 -2.83 16.33
C CYS A 141 3.32 -2.65 16.14
N ALA A 142 4.04 -3.69 15.69
CA ALA A 142 5.46 -3.61 15.35
C ALA A 142 5.71 -2.60 14.21
N LEU A 143 4.84 -2.59 13.18
CA LEU A 143 4.97 -1.70 12.03
C LEU A 143 4.78 -0.22 12.39
N PHE A 144 3.78 0.13 13.21
CA PHE A 144 3.34 1.53 13.35
C PHE A 144 3.36 2.11 14.77
N VAL A 145 3.30 1.27 15.81
CA VAL A 145 3.10 1.73 17.21
C VAL A 145 4.41 1.70 18.01
N SER A 146 5.31 0.78 17.69
CA SER A 146 6.59 0.60 18.39
C SER A 146 7.45 1.87 18.38
N ASP A 147 8.30 2.02 19.40
CA ASP A 147 9.21 3.17 19.55
C ASP A 147 10.11 3.35 18.32
N GLU A 148 10.51 2.23 17.71
CA GLU A 148 11.13 2.16 16.39
C GLU A 148 10.16 1.47 15.40
N PRO A 149 9.39 2.25 14.62
CA PRO A 149 8.40 1.71 13.70
C PRO A 149 9.05 0.89 12.59
N VAL A 150 8.75 -0.41 12.52
CA VAL A 150 9.39 -1.32 11.57
C VAL A 150 9.11 -0.96 10.10
N CYS A 151 8.02 -0.23 9.81
CA CYS A 151 7.68 0.20 8.46
C CYS A 151 8.76 1.10 7.82
N VAL A 152 9.58 1.81 8.60
CA VAL A 152 10.66 2.65 8.03
C VAL A 152 11.90 1.84 7.67
N LEU A 153 11.99 0.60 8.15
CA LEU A 153 13.11 -0.31 7.93
C LEU A 153 12.83 -1.32 6.81
N THR A 154 11.56 -1.69 6.59
CA THR A 154 11.17 -2.70 5.59
C THR A 154 9.83 -2.36 4.93
N GLY A 155 9.47 -3.12 3.88
CA GLY A 155 8.17 -3.03 3.21
C GLY A 155 8.05 -1.90 2.19
N TYR A 156 6.80 -1.56 1.86
CA TYR A 156 6.44 -0.53 0.91
C TYR A 156 6.85 0.86 1.39
N THR A 157 6.71 1.14 2.68
CA THR A 157 7.12 2.41 3.29
C THR A 157 8.61 2.65 3.13
N ARG A 158 9.47 1.68 3.47
CA ARG A 158 10.91 1.76 3.22
C ARG A 158 11.22 1.98 1.75
N HIS A 159 10.61 1.20 0.87
CA HIS A 159 10.82 1.32 -0.57
C HIS A 159 10.49 2.72 -1.09
N MET A 160 9.40 3.32 -0.60
CA MET A 160 9.02 4.69 -0.95
C MET A 160 10.01 5.72 -0.43
N ILE A 161 10.49 5.58 0.80
CA ILE A 161 11.51 6.47 1.38
C ILE A 161 12.79 6.43 0.53
N ASP A 162 13.26 5.24 0.18
CA ASP A 162 14.45 5.06 -0.67
C ASP A 162 14.23 5.67 -2.06
N MET A 163 13.06 5.43 -2.66
CA MET A 163 12.71 5.96 -3.98
C MET A 163 12.69 7.49 -3.99
N LEU A 164 12.00 8.11 -3.03
CA LEU A 164 11.90 9.57 -2.93
C LEU A 164 13.26 10.22 -2.61
N SER A 165 14.11 9.56 -1.84
CA SER A 165 15.44 10.08 -1.50
C SER A 165 16.41 10.08 -2.68
N GLN A 166 16.24 9.16 -3.63
CA GLN A 166 17.15 8.99 -4.77
C GLN A 166 16.95 10.01 -5.89
N ARG A 167 15.72 10.50 -6.10
CA ARG A 167 15.38 11.33 -7.26
C ARG A 167 14.38 12.42 -6.89
N GLU A 168 14.65 13.61 -7.39
CA GLU A 168 13.68 14.72 -7.39
C GLU A 168 13.01 14.79 -8.77
N ILE A 169 11.68 14.82 -8.79
CA ILE A 169 10.89 15.03 -10.00
C ILE A 169 10.19 16.38 -9.93
N LEU A 170 10.38 17.16 -10.98
CA LEU A 170 9.77 18.46 -11.16
C LEU A 170 8.33 18.34 -11.69
N LEU A 171 7.37 18.77 -10.89
CA LEU A 171 5.94 18.77 -11.17
C LEU A 171 5.41 20.18 -11.43
N PRO A 172 4.36 20.33 -12.25
CA PRO A 172 3.67 21.63 -12.36
C PRO A 172 3.06 22.03 -11.02
N SER A 173 3.27 23.29 -10.62
CA SER A 173 2.71 23.84 -9.37
C SER A 173 1.19 23.97 -9.42
N LEU A 174 0.54 23.84 -8.26
CA LEU A 174 -0.89 24.06 -8.03
C LEU A 174 -1.39 25.42 -8.58
N ASP A 175 -0.56 26.46 -8.47
CA ASP A 175 -0.93 27.82 -8.88
C ASP A 175 -0.72 28.08 -10.37
N GLY A 176 -0.26 27.08 -11.13
CA GLY A 176 0.07 27.21 -12.56
C GLY A 176 1.24 28.14 -12.87
N ARG A 177 1.87 28.72 -11.83
CA ARG A 177 2.96 29.72 -11.91
C ARG A 177 4.28 29.20 -11.35
N GLY A 178 4.61 27.94 -11.61
CA GLY A 178 5.90 27.40 -11.18
C GLY A 178 6.01 25.89 -11.31
N VAL A 179 7.15 25.41 -10.86
CA VAL A 179 7.50 23.99 -10.79
C VAL A 179 7.76 23.66 -9.32
N ARG A 180 7.20 22.56 -8.84
CA ARG A 180 7.42 22.01 -7.50
C ARG A 180 8.16 20.68 -7.63
N GLY A 181 9.27 20.53 -6.91
CA GLY A 181 9.93 19.23 -6.77
C GLY A 181 9.12 18.29 -5.88
N ILE A 182 9.05 17.01 -6.25
CA ILE A 182 8.72 15.92 -5.34
C ILE A 182 9.94 15.01 -5.22
N GLY A 183 10.32 14.70 -3.98
CA GLY A 183 11.50 13.89 -3.68
C GLY A 183 12.78 14.73 -3.57
N GLY A 184 13.92 14.05 -3.58
CA GLY A 184 15.24 14.62 -3.33
C GLY A 184 15.80 14.32 -1.93
N PRO A 185 17.06 14.67 -1.67
CA PRO A 185 17.70 14.43 -0.38
C PRO A 185 16.97 15.21 0.73
N ASN A 186 16.65 14.54 1.84
CA ASN A 186 15.91 15.09 2.99
C ASN A 186 14.47 15.56 2.70
N CYS A 187 13.83 15.06 1.64
CA CYS A 187 12.43 15.40 1.33
C CYS A 187 11.43 14.92 2.41
N ILE A 188 11.73 13.80 3.09
CA ILE A 188 10.92 13.27 4.18
C ILE A 188 11.48 13.80 5.49
N THR A 189 10.84 14.83 6.03
CA THR A 189 11.17 15.37 7.36
C THR A 189 10.60 14.47 8.47
N ALA A 190 11.22 14.52 9.65
CA ALA A 190 10.72 13.82 10.84
C ALA A 190 9.26 14.21 11.18
N GLU A 191 8.88 15.47 10.93
CA GLU A 191 7.51 15.95 11.14
C GLU A 191 6.49 15.33 10.17
N ILE A 192 6.87 15.08 8.91
CA ILE A 192 6.00 14.36 7.96
C ILE A 192 5.83 12.92 8.42
N LEU A 193 6.93 12.28 8.81
CA LEU A 193 6.92 10.90 9.28
C LEU A 193 6.04 10.73 10.53
N ASP A 194 6.20 11.60 11.53
CA ASP A 194 5.42 11.54 12.78
C ASP A 194 3.91 11.75 12.52
N ARG A 195 3.54 12.69 11.64
CA ARG A 195 2.13 12.89 11.25
C ARG A 195 1.55 11.65 10.56
N CYS A 196 2.29 11.02 9.65
CA CYS A 196 1.83 9.80 8.98
C CYS A 196 1.70 8.63 9.96
N LEU A 197 2.70 8.42 10.82
CA LEU A 197 2.66 7.41 11.88
C LEU A 197 1.52 7.67 12.87
N GLY A 198 1.27 8.92 13.25
CA GLY A 198 0.15 9.30 14.10
C GLY A 198 -1.20 8.84 13.54
N ARG A 199 -1.42 8.97 12.24
CA ARG A 199 -2.62 8.44 11.57
C ARG A 199 -2.66 6.91 11.60
N MET A 200 -1.53 6.25 11.35
CA MET A 200 -1.46 4.78 11.40
C MET A 200 -1.65 4.24 12.81
N LYS A 201 -1.16 4.92 13.85
CA LYS A 201 -1.43 4.57 15.27
C LYS A 201 -2.92 4.62 15.59
N VAL A 202 -3.64 5.62 15.06
CA VAL A 202 -5.11 5.70 15.19
C VAL A 202 -5.78 4.54 14.46
N TRP A 203 -5.32 4.20 13.27
CA TRP A 203 -5.83 3.03 12.53
C TRP A 203 -5.60 1.71 13.29
N VAL A 204 -4.42 1.49 13.87
CA VAL A 204 -4.13 0.29 14.68
C VAL A 204 -5.06 0.22 15.90
N ARG A 205 -5.30 1.35 16.59
CA ARG A 205 -6.27 1.41 17.70
C ARG A 205 -7.69 1.04 17.26
N LEU A 206 -8.09 1.46 16.06
CA LEU A 206 -9.38 1.08 15.50
C LEU A 206 -9.43 -0.44 15.25
N CYS A 207 -8.39 -1.03 14.67
CA CYS A 207 -8.30 -2.48 14.49
C CYS A 207 -8.40 -3.24 15.81
N GLN A 208 -7.67 -2.81 16.84
CA GLN A 208 -7.74 -3.40 18.19
C GLN A 208 -9.16 -3.32 18.76
N SER A 209 -9.82 -2.16 18.61
CA SER A 209 -11.20 -1.98 19.05
C SER A 209 -12.15 -2.92 18.32
N VAL A 210 -12.07 -3.03 16.99
CA VAL A 210 -12.93 -3.92 16.19
C VAL A 210 -12.74 -5.37 16.61
N ILE A 211 -11.49 -5.84 16.69
CA ILE A 211 -11.17 -7.22 17.10
C ILE A 211 -11.71 -7.52 18.49
N SER A 212 -11.54 -6.60 19.44
CA SER A 212 -12.05 -6.78 20.81
C SER A 212 -13.58 -6.89 20.88
N HIS A 213 -14.29 -6.27 19.92
CA HIS A 213 -15.75 -6.35 19.84
C HIS A 213 -16.24 -7.58 19.07
N GLU A 214 -15.58 -7.95 17.96
CA GLU A 214 -15.96 -9.09 17.12
C GLU A 214 -15.57 -10.44 17.74
N PHE A 215 -14.45 -10.48 18.47
CA PHE A 215 -13.93 -11.67 19.12
C PHE A 215 -13.68 -11.41 20.61
N PRO A 216 -14.72 -11.37 21.45
CA PRO A 216 -14.54 -11.20 22.89
C PRO A 216 -13.62 -12.28 23.45
N GLU A 217 -12.73 -11.90 24.36
CA GLU A 217 -11.82 -12.83 25.06
C GLU A 217 -10.87 -13.64 24.15
N TRP A 218 -10.61 -13.16 22.93
CA TRP A 218 -9.64 -13.79 22.01
C TRP A 218 -8.25 -13.91 22.65
N ASP A 219 -7.86 -12.98 23.52
CA ASP A 219 -6.60 -12.99 24.27
C ASP A 219 -6.47 -14.25 25.14
N VAL A 220 -7.57 -14.72 25.72
CA VAL A 220 -7.61 -15.92 26.56
C VAL A 220 -7.44 -17.17 25.70
N LEU A 221 -8.13 -17.23 24.57
CA LEU A 221 -7.98 -18.32 23.59
C LEU A 221 -6.55 -18.36 23.01
N ALA A 222 -5.98 -17.20 22.69
CA ALA A 222 -4.59 -17.09 22.23
C ALA A 222 -3.60 -17.53 23.32
N SER A 223 -3.89 -17.24 24.60
CA SER A 223 -3.06 -17.68 25.73
C SER A 223 -3.03 -19.20 25.89
N PHE A 224 -4.09 -19.91 25.48
CA PHE A 224 -4.13 -21.37 25.48
C PHE A 224 -3.37 -22.04 24.32
N SER A 225 -2.78 -21.26 23.40
CA SER A 225 -1.89 -21.80 22.35
C SER A 225 -0.69 -22.58 22.92
N ILE A 226 -0.24 -22.25 24.13
CA ILE A 226 0.81 -23.01 24.83
C ILE A 226 0.39 -24.45 25.18
N LEU A 227 -0.91 -24.72 25.25
CA LEU A 227 -1.49 -26.04 25.51
C LEU A 227 -1.74 -26.83 24.21
N GLN A 228 -1.39 -26.28 23.05
CA GLN A 228 -1.50 -26.97 21.78
C GLN A 228 -0.45 -28.09 21.71
N VAL A 229 -0.83 -29.27 22.19
CA VAL A 229 -0.02 -30.51 22.07
C VAL A 229 -0.20 -31.08 20.67
N ALA A 230 0.27 -30.35 19.65
CA ALA A 230 0.40 -30.92 18.32
C ALA A 230 1.51 -31.97 18.36
N GLY A 231 1.13 -33.25 18.34
CA GLY A 231 2.07 -34.34 18.18
C GLY A 231 2.88 -34.13 16.91
N ASN A 232 4.21 -34.13 17.03
CA ASN A 232 5.14 -34.19 15.90
C ASN A 232 4.85 -35.47 15.08
N GLN A 233 3.87 -35.47 14.18
CA GLN A 233 3.84 -36.40 13.06
C GLN A 233 4.58 -35.76 11.88
N ARG A 234 5.90 -35.65 12.05
CA ARG A 234 6.84 -35.68 10.93
C ARG A 234 7.64 -36.95 11.07
N ASP A 235 7.04 -38.09 10.74
CA ASP A 235 7.79 -39.31 10.46
C ASP A 235 7.17 -40.00 9.23
N GLY A 236 7.95 -39.99 8.16
CA GLY A 236 8.01 -41.06 7.16
C GLY A 236 6.78 -41.37 6.32
N MET A 237 6.65 -40.71 5.16
CA MET A 237 6.23 -41.41 3.93
C MET A 237 7.17 -41.03 2.78
N THR A 238 8.42 -41.51 2.87
CA THR A 238 9.03 -42.15 1.71
C THR A 238 8.36 -43.51 1.58
N ASN A 239 7.72 -43.79 0.44
CA ASN A 239 7.61 -45.14 -0.11
C ASN A 239 7.29 -45.02 -1.60
N GLU A 240 8.29 -45.47 -2.37
CA GLU A 240 8.24 -46.14 -3.69
C GLU A 240 7.32 -45.61 -4.81
#